data_AF-A0A524LYP2-F1
#
_entry.id   AF-A0A524LYP2-F1
#
_cell.length_a   1.000
_cell.length_b   1.000
_cell.length_c   1.000
_cell.angle_alpha   90.00
_cell.angle_beta   90.00
_cell.angle_gamma   90.00
#
_symmetry.space_group_name_H-M   'P 1'
#
loop_
_entity.id
_entity.type
_entity.pdbx_description
1 polymer ?
#
loop_
_entity_poly.entity_id
_entity_poly.type
_entity_poly.pdbx_seq_one_letter_code
_entity_poly.pdbx_strand_id
1 'polypeptide(L)'
;MIDLTKNEAQLERTVKRCRDRNIVIPTFEQMKNPSLTPQKIKDELSTIELWDVVPQNLFRITWKNEPKDKGGQFQSLANYMEIPPELTGVEARIIALVGKWFPTGAHKVGAAFGCLAPPLVTGQFDPTKHKAVWPSTGNYCRGGAYDSSLLACDSVAILPEEMSQERFDWLKTVASEIIKTPGSESNVKEIYDKVAELKATRDNVFVFNQFAEFGNYLWHYDITGHAFEEVLNKELGTDNYRGVCLTTGSAGTIGSGDYMKQLYPSSKIAAGEAVQCPTLWLNGYGAHRIEGIGDKHVPWIHNVRNTDMI
;
A
#
# COMPACT_ATOMS: atom_id res chain seq x y z
N MET A 1 -13.13 -9.19 -8.03
CA MET A 1 -12.23 -10.19 -8.64
C MET A 1 -11.35 -9.45 -9.63
N ILE A 2 -10.05 -9.71 -9.67
CA ILE A 2 -9.14 -9.01 -10.60
C ILE A 2 -9.49 -9.43 -12.02
N ASP A 3 -9.73 -8.46 -12.89
CA ASP A 3 -9.91 -8.71 -14.32
C ASP A 3 -8.53 -8.80 -14.99
N LEU A 4 -8.27 -9.92 -15.67
CA LEU A 4 -7.02 -10.17 -16.39
C LEU A 4 -7.21 -10.18 -17.90
N THR A 5 -8.38 -9.74 -18.37
CA THR A 5 -8.67 -9.57 -19.78
C THR A 5 -7.72 -8.55 -20.39
N LYS A 6 -7.05 -8.94 -21.47
CA LYS A 6 -6.08 -8.08 -22.14
C LYS A 6 -6.75 -7.16 -23.15
N ASN A 7 -6.33 -5.89 -23.13
CA ASN A 7 -6.57 -4.95 -24.21
C ASN A 7 -5.24 -4.64 -24.90
N GLU A 8 -4.91 -5.41 -25.93
CA GLU A 8 -3.61 -5.34 -26.61
C GLU A 8 -3.30 -3.94 -27.17
N ALA A 9 -4.29 -3.25 -27.74
CA ALA A 9 -4.09 -1.91 -28.31
C ALA A 9 -3.76 -0.86 -27.24
N GLN A 10 -4.37 -0.94 -26.06
CA GLN A 10 -4.02 -0.08 -24.91
C GLN A 10 -2.68 -0.48 -24.29
N LEU A 11 -2.40 -1.77 -24.22
CA LEU A 11 -1.14 -2.30 -23.70
C LEU A 11 0.05 -1.83 -24.56
N GLU A 12 -0.06 -1.87 -25.89
CA GLU A 12 0.97 -1.36 -26.79
C GLU A 12 1.28 0.13 -26.55
N ARG A 13 0.26 0.97 -26.34
CA ARG A 13 0.44 2.38 -25.99
C ARG A 13 1.12 2.56 -24.64
N THR A 14 0.72 1.76 -23.66
CA THR A 14 1.33 1.74 -22.32
C THR A 14 2.82 1.36 -22.40
N VAL A 15 3.15 0.28 -23.11
CA VAL A 15 4.52 -0.17 -23.34
C VAL A 15 5.34 0.91 -24.07
N LYS A 16 4.77 1.56 -25.09
CA LYS A 16 5.43 2.68 -25.77
C LYS A 16 5.71 3.83 -24.81
N ARG A 17 4.72 4.24 -24.00
CA ARG A 17 4.87 5.31 -23.00
C ARG A 17 5.97 4.97 -21.99
N CYS A 18 6.02 3.74 -21.49
CA CYS A 18 7.07 3.30 -20.58
C CYS A 18 8.45 3.35 -21.24
N ARG A 19 8.58 2.91 -22.49
CA ARG A 19 9.85 3.00 -23.25
C ARG A 19 10.29 4.45 -23.44
N ASP A 20 9.39 5.32 -23.89
CA ASP A 20 9.67 6.75 -24.13
C ASP A 20 10.12 7.48 -22.86
N ARG A 21 9.68 7.00 -21.69
CA ARG A 21 9.98 7.59 -20.37
C ARG A 21 11.04 6.81 -19.59
N ASN A 22 11.64 5.78 -20.19
CA ASN A 22 12.60 4.87 -19.55
C ASN A 22 12.08 4.29 -18.21
N ILE A 23 10.80 3.92 -18.18
CA ILE A 23 10.14 3.32 -17.02
C ILE A 23 10.26 1.80 -17.11
N VAL A 24 10.77 1.19 -16.04
CA VAL A 24 10.78 -0.26 -15.86
C VAL A 24 9.96 -0.58 -14.61
N ILE A 25 9.00 -1.49 -14.76
CA ILE A 25 8.12 -1.90 -13.68
C ILE A 25 8.71 -3.14 -13.00
N PRO A 26 8.95 -3.13 -11.68
CA PRO A 26 9.44 -4.30 -10.96
C PRO A 26 8.38 -5.40 -10.91
N THR A 27 8.84 -6.64 -10.93
CA THR A 27 8.01 -7.81 -10.62
C THR A 27 7.85 -7.98 -9.11
N PHE A 28 6.81 -8.70 -8.67
CA PHE A 28 6.68 -9.07 -7.25
C PHE A 28 7.88 -9.89 -6.76
N GLU A 29 8.46 -10.74 -7.60
CA GLU A 29 9.67 -11.48 -7.27
C GLU A 29 10.86 -10.56 -6.97
N GLN A 30 11.02 -9.48 -7.74
CA GLN A 30 12.04 -8.45 -7.46
C GLN A 30 11.72 -7.64 -6.19
N MET A 31 10.44 -7.40 -5.88
CA MET A 31 10.06 -6.73 -4.63
C MET A 31 10.35 -7.61 -3.40
N LYS A 32 10.11 -8.93 -3.49
CA LYS A 32 10.47 -9.90 -2.43
C LYS A 32 11.99 -10.06 -2.32
N ASN A 33 12.67 -10.15 -3.46
CA ASN A 33 14.11 -10.33 -3.55
C ASN A 33 14.77 -9.24 -4.41
N PRO A 34 15.07 -8.07 -3.82
CA PRO A 34 15.70 -6.96 -4.54
C PRO A 34 17.12 -7.23 -5.04
N SER A 35 17.73 -8.36 -4.67
CA SER A 35 18.97 -8.80 -5.32
C SER A 35 18.79 -9.06 -6.81
N LEU A 36 17.55 -9.38 -7.25
CA LEU A 36 17.15 -9.57 -8.65
C LEU A 36 16.90 -8.26 -9.41
N THR A 37 17.01 -7.11 -8.74
CA THR A 37 16.94 -5.81 -9.41
C THR A 37 18.10 -5.67 -10.41
N PRO A 38 17.86 -5.20 -11.65
CA PRO A 38 18.92 -5.05 -12.65
C PRO A 38 20.05 -4.14 -12.14
N GLN A 39 21.31 -4.49 -12.44
CA GLN A 39 22.47 -3.75 -11.94
C GLN A 39 22.42 -2.27 -12.32
N LYS A 40 22.02 -1.96 -13.55
CA LYS A 40 21.81 -0.58 -14.01
C LYS A 40 20.90 0.23 -13.08
N ILE A 41 19.80 -0.35 -12.60
CA ILE A 41 18.87 0.32 -11.68
C ILE A 41 19.52 0.51 -10.31
N LYS A 42 20.24 -0.49 -9.79
CA LYS A 42 20.98 -0.37 -8.51
C LYS A 42 22.02 0.76 -8.56
N ASP A 43 22.74 0.86 -9.66
CA ASP A 43 23.73 1.92 -9.89
C ASP A 43 23.06 3.29 -9.91
N GLU A 44 21.94 3.46 -10.61
CA GLU A 44 21.15 4.69 -10.62
C GLU A 44 20.63 5.06 -9.22
N LEU A 45 20.11 4.08 -8.47
CA LEU A 45 19.59 4.27 -7.11
C LEU A 45 20.63 4.80 -6.12
N SER A 46 21.93 4.60 -6.38
CA SER A 46 23.02 5.07 -5.50
C SER A 46 23.11 6.60 -5.39
N THR A 47 22.51 7.33 -6.35
CA THR A 47 22.51 8.80 -6.38
C THR A 47 21.16 9.43 -6.04
N ILE A 48 20.11 8.61 -5.94
CA ILE A 48 18.70 9.03 -5.85
C ILE A 48 18.24 9.04 -4.37
N GLU A 49 17.46 10.05 -3.99
CA GLU A 49 16.79 10.12 -2.69
C GLU A 49 15.59 9.18 -2.65
N LEU A 50 15.27 8.65 -1.46
CA LEU A 50 14.18 7.68 -1.25
C LEU A 50 12.82 8.20 -1.72
N TRP A 51 12.62 9.52 -1.71
CA TRP A 51 11.35 10.17 -2.02
C TRP A 51 11.38 10.92 -3.35
N ASP A 52 12.48 10.85 -4.10
CA ASP A 52 12.56 11.47 -5.44
C ASP A 52 11.48 10.88 -6.36
N VAL A 53 10.92 11.73 -7.20
CA VAL A 53 9.88 11.35 -8.17
C VAL A 53 10.54 10.89 -9.47
N VAL A 54 11.18 9.73 -9.41
CA VAL A 54 11.91 9.11 -10.53
C VAL A 54 11.54 7.64 -10.67
N PRO A 55 11.36 7.10 -11.90
CA PRO A 55 10.85 5.74 -12.11
C PRO A 55 11.63 4.63 -11.39
N GLN A 56 12.93 4.81 -11.16
CA GLN A 56 13.79 3.86 -10.46
C GLN A 56 13.28 3.56 -9.05
N ASN A 57 12.64 4.52 -8.37
CA ASN A 57 12.09 4.32 -7.03
C ASN A 57 10.91 3.33 -6.99
N LEU A 58 10.35 2.89 -8.13
CA LEU A 58 9.46 1.74 -8.16
C LEU A 58 10.13 0.48 -7.58
N PHE A 59 11.43 0.30 -7.79
CA PHE A 59 12.19 -0.83 -7.24
C PHE A 59 12.43 -0.71 -5.72
N ARG A 60 12.16 0.46 -5.12
CA ARG A 60 12.15 0.66 -3.67
C ARG A 60 10.79 0.35 -3.03
N ILE A 61 9.82 -0.19 -3.78
CA ILE A 61 8.58 -0.73 -3.22
C ILE A 61 8.86 -2.14 -2.64
N THR A 62 9.63 -2.17 -1.56
CA THR A 62 10.09 -3.39 -0.89
C THR A 62 10.37 -3.13 0.60
N TRP A 63 10.21 -4.15 1.44
CA TRP A 63 10.55 -4.07 2.87
C TRP A 63 12.06 -4.03 3.12
N LYS A 64 12.89 -4.31 2.10
CA LYS A 64 14.34 -4.53 2.22
C LYS A 64 15.18 -3.33 1.77
N ASN A 65 14.62 -2.13 1.73
CA ASN A 65 15.42 -0.93 1.49
C ASN A 65 16.44 -0.73 2.62
N GLU A 66 17.67 -0.37 2.27
CA GLU A 66 18.64 0.09 3.25
C GLU A 66 18.12 1.35 3.94
N PRO A 67 18.27 1.50 5.27
CA PRO A 67 17.69 2.60 6.05
C PRO A 67 18.47 3.92 5.85
N LYS A 68 18.49 4.43 4.62
CA LYS A 68 19.16 5.65 4.19
C LYS A 68 18.24 6.51 3.35
N ASP A 69 18.26 7.81 3.60
CA ASP A 69 17.46 8.78 2.83
C ASP A 69 18.00 8.94 1.41
N LYS A 70 19.33 9.01 1.24
CA LYS A 70 20.00 9.11 -0.07
C LYS A 70 20.81 7.86 -0.41
N GLY A 71 20.70 7.39 -1.64
CA GLY A 71 21.62 6.40 -2.20
C GLY A 71 21.50 5.01 -1.59
N GLY A 72 20.49 4.77 -0.75
CA GLY A 72 20.22 3.49 -0.11
C GLY A 72 20.04 2.38 -1.14
N GLN A 73 20.72 1.27 -0.89
CA GLN A 73 20.58 0.05 -1.67
C GLN A 73 19.55 -0.87 -1.02
N PHE A 74 19.76 -2.18 -1.11
CA PHE A 74 18.92 -3.18 -0.48
C PHE A 74 19.74 -3.98 0.55
N GLN A 75 19.06 -4.45 1.59
CA GLN A 75 19.60 -5.35 2.59
C GLN A 75 19.00 -6.75 2.44
N SER A 76 19.59 -7.74 3.12
CA SER A 76 19.17 -9.14 2.97
C SER A 76 17.83 -9.46 3.63
N LEU A 77 17.48 -8.74 4.70
CA LEU A 77 16.28 -8.96 5.50
C LEU A 77 15.35 -7.74 5.45
N ALA A 78 14.05 -7.95 5.63
CA ALA A 78 13.11 -6.84 5.79
C ALA A 78 13.52 -5.94 6.96
N ASN A 79 13.23 -4.63 6.87
CA ASN A 79 13.38 -3.74 8.01
C ASN A 79 12.42 -4.17 9.12
N TYR A 80 12.94 -4.42 10.31
CA TYR A 80 12.17 -4.85 11.47
C TYR A 80 12.79 -4.35 12.78
N MET A 81 12.02 -4.43 13.85
CA MET A 81 12.47 -4.21 15.22
C MET A 81 11.78 -5.20 16.15
N GLU A 82 12.47 -5.61 17.20
CA GLU A 82 11.88 -6.32 18.33
C GLU A 82 11.52 -5.31 19.43
N ILE A 83 10.29 -5.38 19.92
CA ILE A 83 9.80 -4.54 21.01
C ILE A 83 10.11 -5.24 22.34
N PRO A 84 10.91 -4.62 23.22
CA PRO A 84 11.42 -5.29 24.40
C PRO A 84 10.31 -5.52 25.46
N PRO A 85 10.39 -6.58 26.28
CA PRO A 85 9.39 -6.92 27.30
C PRO A 85 9.10 -5.80 28.31
N GLU A 86 10.08 -4.92 28.57
CA GLU A 86 9.93 -3.75 29.44
C GLU A 86 8.89 -2.74 28.91
N LEU A 87 8.64 -2.74 27.59
CA LEU A 87 7.60 -1.91 26.96
C LEU A 87 6.29 -2.68 26.76
N THR A 88 6.36 -3.98 26.49
CA THR A 88 5.17 -4.78 26.13
C THR A 88 4.46 -5.36 27.35
N GLY A 89 5.18 -5.57 28.46
CA GLY A 89 4.68 -6.20 29.68
C GLY A 89 4.36 -7.69 29.54
N VAL A 90 4.83 -8.35 28.47
CA VAL A 90 4.56 -9.77 28.21
C VAL A 90 5.85 -10.53 27.90
N GLU A 91 5.87 -11.82 28.24
CA GLU A 91 6.99 -12.72 27.92
C GLU A 91 7.07 -13.04 26.42
N ALA A 92 5.95 -12.93 25.70
CA ALA A 92 5.91 -13.18 24.26
C ALA A 92 6.74 -12.12 23.52
N ARG A 93 7.67 -12.57 22.69
CA ARG A 93 8.46 -11.70 21.80
C ARG A 93 7.56 -11.04 20.78
N ILE A 94 7.68 -9.72 20.64
CA ILE A 94 6.89 -8.93 19.69
C ILE A 94 7.84 -8.33 18.66
N ILE A 95 7.68 -8.76 17.41
CA ILE A 95 8.47 -8.29 16.28
C ILE A 95 7.57 -7.47 15.35
N ALA A 96 8.04 -6.28 14.98
CA ALA A 96 7.34 -5.37 14.09
C ALA A 96 8.17 -5.08 12.83
N LEU A 97 7.57 -5.25 11.65
CA LEU A 97 8.16 -4.75 10.42
C LEU A 97 8.12 -3.21 10.39
N VAL A 98 9.18 -2.58 9.88
CA VAL A 98 9.36 -1.12 9.87
C VAL A 98 9.11 -0.59 8.46
N GLY A 99 7.92 0.00 8.26
CA GLY A 99 7.48 0.53 6.97
C GLY A 99 7.98 1.95 6.61
N LYS A 100 8.82 2.56 7.45
CA LYS A 100 9.34 3.93 7.26
C LYS A 100 10.19 4.06 5.99
N TRP A 101 10.89 3.00 5.62
CA TRP A 101 11.89 3.03 4.55
C TRP A 101 11.31 2.76 3.17
N PHE A 102 9.99 2.80 3.02
CA PHE A 102 9.35 2.88 1.71
C PHE A 102 9.42 4.32 1.18
N PRO A 103 9.39 4.52 -0.16
CA PRO A 103 9.05 5.82 -0.72
C PRO A 103 7.76 6.37 -0.10
N THR A 104 7.69 7.68 0.13
CA THR A 104 6.61 8.37 0.87
C THR A 104 6.53 8.07 2.38
N GLY A 105 7.42 7.23 2.90
CA GLY A 105 7.53 6.93 4.34
C GLY A 105 6.54 5.87 4.84
N ALA A 106 5.81 5.20 3.95
CA ALA A 106 4.79 4.23 4.32
C ALA A 106 4.65 3.13 3.26
N HIS A 107 4.41 1.89 3.71
CA HIS A 107 4.15 0.73 2.84
C HIS A 107 2.92 0.86 1.92
N LYS A 108 2.14 1.95 2.00
CA LYS A 108 0.94 2.15 1.18
C LYS A 108 1.25 2.39 -0.30
N VAL A 109 2.49 2.74 -0.66
CA VAL A 109 2.97 2.65 -2.06
C VAL A 109 2.89 1.21 -2.58
N GLY A 110 3.17 0.21 -1.74
CA GLY A 110 2.99 -1.20 -2.11
C GLY A 110 1.54 -1.57 -2.38
N ALA A 111 0.65 -1.18 -1.46
CA ALA A 111 -0.79 -1.38 -1.62
C ALA A 111 -1.35 -0.71 -2.89
N ALA A 112 -0.92 0.52 -3.18
CA ALA A 112 -1.33 1.26 -4.38
C ALA A 112 -0.79 0.61 -5.66
N PHE A 113 0.51 0.29 -5.69
CA PHE A 113 1.14 -0.44 -6.79
C PHE A 113 0.44 -1.76 -7.08
N GLY A 114 0.10 -2.54 -6.04
CA GLY A 114 -0.63 -3.80 -6.19
C GLY A 114 -1.99 -3.64 -6.88
N CYS A 115 -2.66 -2.50 -6.72
CA CYS A 115 -3.92 -2.19 -7.40
C CYS A 115 -3.70 -1.69 -8.84
N LEU A 116 -2.65 -0.90 -9.06
CA LEU A 116 -2.38 -0.27 -10.35
C LEU A 116 -1.71 -1.19 -11.36
N ALA A 117 -0.76 -2.03 -10.92
CA ALA A 117 0.04 -2.84 -11.81
C ALA A 117 -0.80 -3.81 -12.66
N PRO A 118 -1.81 -4.55 -12.14
CA PRO A 118 -2.60 -5.47 -12.96
C PRO A 118 -3.29 -4.80 -14.16
N PRO A 119 -4.14 -3.76 -14.00
CA PRO A 119 -4.78 -3.13 -15.15
C PRO A 119 -3.80 -2.40 -16.07
N LEU A 120 -2.65 -1.95 -15.56
CA LEU A 120 -1.60 -1.36 -16.39
C LEU A 120 -0.96 -2.40 -17.32
N VAL A 121 -0.61 -3.58 -16.81
CA VAL A 121 0.06 -4.64 -17.62
C VAL A 121 -0.91 -5.46 -18.48
N THR A 122 -2.21 -5.39 -18.21
CA THR A 122 -3.24 -5.96 -19.09
C THR A 122 -3.76 -4.96 -20.12
N GLY A 123 -3.40 -3.68 -20.00
CA GLY A 123 -3.91 -2.61 -20.88
C GLY A 123 -5.33 -2.16 -20.55
N GLN A 124 -5.91 -2.54 -19.42
CA GLN A 124 -7.19 -1.99 -18.98
C GLN A 124 -7.09 -0.54 -18.51
N PHE A 125 -5.90 -0.16 -18.03
CA PHE A 125 -5.55 1.19 -17.68
C PHE A 125 -4.52 1.74 -18.66
N ASP A 126 -4.92 2.73 -19.47
CA ASP A 126 -4.04 3.44 -20.39
C ASP A 126 -3.55 4.76 -19.75
N PRO A 127 -2.27 4.87 -19.34
CA PRO A 127 -1.73 6.04 -18.66
C PRO A 127 -1.60 7.28 -19.57
N THR A 128 -1.87 7.14 -20.88
CA THR A 128 -1.91 8.26 -21.84
C THR A 128 -3.30 8.87 -21.99
N LYS A 129 -4.34 8.16 -21.53
CA LYS A 129 -5.74 8.58 -21.63
C LYS A 129 -6.40 8.76 -20.27
N HIS A 130 -6.19 7.81 -19.36
CA HIS A 130 -6.85 7.77 -18.07
C HIS A 130 -6.06 8.52 -17.01
N LYS A 131 -6.79 9.15 -16.08
CA LYS A 131 -6.28 9.65 -14.81
C LYS A 131 -6.52 8.61 -13.72
N ALA A 132 -5.49 8.28 -12.94
CA ALA A 132 -5.59 7.40 -11.79
C ALA A 132 -6.24 8.14 -10.61
N VAL A 133 -7.42 7.70 -10.18
CA VAL A 133 -8.15 8.31 -9.07
C VAL A 133 -7.90 7.51 -7.79
N TRP A 134 -7.41 8.19 -6.76
CA TRP A 134 -6.97 7.61 -5.49
C TRP A 134 -7.83 8.10 -4.32
N PRO A 135 -9.00 7.50 -4.07
CA PRO A 135 -9.85 7.83 -2.94
C PRO A 135 -9.27 7.30 -1.62
N SER A 136 -8.81 8.19 -0.74
CA SER A 136 -8.29 7.80 0.57
C SER A 136 -8.10 9.01 1.48
N THR A 137 -8.33 8.81 2.77
CA THR A 137 -8.12 9.80 3.83
C THR A 137 -6.62 9.96 4.16
N GLY A 138 -5.83 8.89 4.11
CA GLY A 138 -4.41 8.88 4.48
C GLY A 138 -3.41 8.45 3.40
N ASN A 139 -2.45 7.62 3.81
CA ASN A 139 -1.24 7.28 3.04
C ASN A 139 -1.48 6.54 1.72
N TYR A 140 -2.65 5.93 1.49
CA TYR A 140 -2.95 5.28 0.21
C TYR A 140 -3.09 6.30 -0.94
N CYS A 141 -3.71 7.46 -0.68
CA CYS A 141 -3.77 8.56 -1.65
C CYS A 141 -2.36 9.06 -2.00
N ARG A 142 -1.50 9.21 -0.99
CA ARG A 142 -0.11 9.62 -1.20
C ARG A 142 0.68 8.59 -2.01
N GLY A 143 0.61 7.32 -1.63
CA GLY A 143 1.30 6.25 -2.32
C GLY A 143 0.85 6.13 -3.78
N GLY A 144 -0.46 6.20 -4.03
CA GLY A 144 -1.01 6.14 -5.38
C GLY A 144 -0.62 7.32 -6.26
N ALA A 145 -0.69 8.56 -5.75
CA ALA A 145 -0.24 9.74 -6.49
C ALA A 145 1.25 9.67 -6.83
N TYR A 146 2.06 9.15 -5.89
CA TYR A 146 3.47 8.91 -6.10
C TYR A 146 3.72 7.85 -7.19
N ASP A 147 3.08 6.68 -7.11
CA ASP A 147 3.19 5.61 -8.11
C ASP A 147 2.75 6.09 -9.50
N SER A 148 1.64 6.85 -9.58
CA SER A 148 1.19 7.48 -10.84
C SER A 148 2.25 8.41 -11.42
N SER A 149 2.88 9.25 -10.60
CA SER A 149 3.97 10.12 -11.04
C SER A 149 5.17 9.34 -11.55
N LEU A 150 5.59 8.27 -10.84
CA LEU A 150 6.69 7.40 -11.28
C LEU A 150 6.39 6.71 -12.61
N LEU A 151 5.12 6.43 -12.87
CA LEU A 151 4.63 5.81 -14.10
C LEU A 151 4.24 6.83 -15.19
N ALA A 152 4.54 8.11 -14.98
CA ALA A 152 4.23 9.22 -15.88
C ALA A 152 2.75 9.29 -16.30
N CYS A 153 1.87 9.09 -15.31
CA CYS A 153 0.42 9.10 -15.40
C CYS A 153 -0.19 10.21 -14.54
N ASP A 154 -1.24 10.86 -15.04
CA ASP A 154 -1.99 11.85 -14.27
C ASP A 154 -2.76 11.21 -13.13
N SER A 155 -2.81 11.88 -11.97
CA SER A 155 -3.54 11.39 -10.81
C SER A 155 -4.52 12.42 -10.23
N VAL A 156 -5.64 11.92 -9.71
CA VAL A 156 -6.63 12.67 -8.94
C VAL A 156 -6.62 12.17 -7.51
N ALA A 157 -6.19 13.03 -6.58
CA ALA A 157 -6.24 12.78 -5.15
C ALA A 157 -7.60 13.19 -4.58
N ILE A 158 -8.31 12.29 -3.88
CA ILE A 158 -9.58 12.60 -3.21
C ILE A 158 -9.45 12.29 -1.73
N LEU A 159 -9.54 13.32 -0.90
CA LEU A 159 -9.37 13.22 0.55
C LEU A 159 -10.16 14.32 1.31
N PRO A 160 -10.46 14.11 2.60
CA PRO A 160 -11.24 15.08 3.39
C PRO A 160 -10.49 16.40 3.63
N GLU A 161 -11.23 17.48 3.78
CA GLU A 161 -10.68 18.83 3.91
C GLU A 161 -10.03 19.13 5.27
N GLU A 162 -10.40 18.40 6.33
CA GLU A 162 -9.82 18.56 7.68
C GLU A 162 -8.48 17.84 7.86
N MET A 163 -7.92 17.25 6.79
CA MET A 163 -6.58 16.67 6.80
C MET A 163 -5.49 17.74 6.93
N SER A 164 -4.29 17.33 7.38
CA SER A 164 -3.21 18.27 7.64
C SER A 164 -2.81 19.09 6.41
N GLN A 165 -2.44 20.36 6.63
CA GLN A 165 -2.00 21.25 5.55
C GLN A 165 -0.74 20.72 4.84
N GLU A 166 0.18 20.10 5.59
CA GLU A 166 1.37 19.43 5.07
C GLU A 166 1.01 18.36 4.02
N ARG A 167 -0.09 17.62 4.24
CA ARG A 167 -0.58 16.61 3.29
C ARG A 167 -1.00 17.23 1.97
N PHE A 168 -1.73 18.35 2.02
CA PHE A 168 -2.14 19.08 0.81
C PHE A 168 -0.95 19.69 0.08
N ASP A 169 0.00 20.26 0.81
CA ASP A 169 1.17 20.89 0.19
C ASP A 169 2.07 19.87 -0.49
N TRP A 170 2.24 18.68 0.09
CA TRP A 170 2.90 17.57 -0.57
C TRP A 170 2.12 17.06 -1.79
N LEU A 171 0.80 16.90 -1.70
CA LEU A 171 0.00 16.43 -2.84
C LEU A 171 0.06 17.38 -4.04
N LYS A 172 0.19 18.70 -3.83
CA LYS A 172 0.32 19.68 -4.93
C LYS A 172 1.59 19.48 -5.76
N THR A 173 2.62 18.80 -5.23
CA THR A 173 3.87 18.55 -5.96
C THR A 173 3.84 17.26 -6.79
N VAL A 174 2.93 16.34 -6.49
CA VAL A 174 2.87 15.00 -7.12
C VAL A 174 1.55 14.68 -7.83
N ALA A 175 0.42 15.30 -7.45
CA ALA A 175 -0.88 15.00 -8.02
C ALA A 175 -1.31 16.05 -9.06
N SER A 176 -1.90 15.60 -10.16
CA SER A 176 -2.42 16.50 -11.22
C SER A 176 -3.70 17.25 -10.78
N GLU A 177 -4.48 16.66 -9.87
CA GLU A 177 -5.71 17.25 -9.35
C GLU A 177 -5.93 16.81 -7.89
N ILE A 178 -6.43 17.73 -7.06
CA ILE A 178 -6.80 17.45 -5.67
C ILE A 178 -8.26 17.86 -5.47
N ILE A 179 -9.08 16.91 -5.02
CA ILE A 179 -10.48 17.14 -4.68
C ILE A 179 -10.65 16.95 -3.18
N LYS A 180 -11.10 18.02 -2.52
CA LYS A 180 -11.42 18.02 -1.09
C LYS A 180 -12.87 17.59 -0.88
N THR A 181 -13.11 16.67 0.04
CA THR A 181 -14.46 16.30 0.49
C THR A 181 -14.73 16.82 1.91
N PRO A 182 -15.99 17.07 2.30
CA PRO A 182 -16.30 17.46 3.68
C PRO A 182 -15.89 16.38 4.68
N GLY A 183 -15.43 16.80 5.87
CA GLY A 183 -15.18 15.93 7.03
C GLY A 183 -13.72 15.61 7.34
N SER A 184 -13.55 14.57 8.17
CA SER A 184 -12.31 14.18 8.87
C SER A 184 -11.80 12.80 8.43
N GLU A 185 -10.79 12.26 9.14
CA GLU A 185 -10.11 10.99 8.84
C GLU A 185 -11.07 9.80 8.68
N SER A 186 -12.21 9.79 9.38
CA SER A 186 -13.19 8.69 9.33
C SER A 186 -14.31 8.88 8.29
N ASN A 187 -14.30 9.98 7.52
CA ASN A 187 -15.35 10.35 6.57
C ASN A 187 -15.09 9.79 5.16
N VAL A 188 -15.35 8.48 4.98
CA VAL A 188 -15.14 7.79 3.70
C VAL A 188 -16.37 7.88 2.77
N LYS A 189 -17.57 8.09 3.31
CA LYS A 189 -18.81 8.16 2.52
C LYS A 189 -18.76 9.29 1.48
N GLU A 190 -18.33 10.47 1.89
CA GLU A 190 -18.24 11.66 1.04
C GLU A 190 -17.23 11.46 -0.10
N ILE A 191 -16.15 10.71 0.15
CA ILE A 191 -15.20 10.28 -0.87
C ILE A 191 -15.89 9.36 -1.88
N TYR A 192 -16.72 8.41 -1.43
CA TYR A 192 -17.46 7.53 -2.33
C TYR A 192 -18.48 8.27 -3.20
N ASP A 193 -19.20 9.26 -2.65
CA ASP A 193 -20.11 10.08 -3.46
C ASP A 193 -19.34 10.81 -4.56
N LYS A 194 -18.19 11.40 -4.21
CA LYS A 194 -17.35 12.12 -5.18
C LYS A 194 -16.81 11.17 -6.24
N VAL A 195 -16.41 9.97 -5.86
CA VAL A 195 -16.00 8.91 -6.81
C VAL A 195 -17.14 8.55 -7.76
N ALA A 196 -18.36 8.40 -7.26
CA ALA A 196 -19.54 8.08 -8.08
C ALA A 196 -19.85 9.21 -9.07
N GLU A 197 -19.79 10.46 -8.61
CA GLU A 197 -19.92 11.65 -9.46
C GLU A 197 -18.86 11.68 -10.57
N LEU A 198 -17.59 11.45 -10.24
CA LEU A 198 -16.50 11.44 -11.24
C LEU A 198 -16.70 10.35 -12.29
N LYS A 199 -17.10 9.15 -11.88
CA LYS A 199 -17.40 8.05 -12.81
C LYS A 199 -18.59 8.37 -13.74
N ALA A 200 -19.57 9.13 -13.25
CA ALA A 200 -20.74 9.52 -14.04
C ALA A 200 -20.45 10.70 -14.99
N THR A 201 -19.48 11.55 -14.66
CA THR A 201 -19.22 12.82 -15.37
C THR A 201 -17.94 12.84 -16.20
N ARG A 202 -17.02 11.89 -15.98
CA ARG A 202 -15.72 11.82 -16.68
C ARG A 202 -15.52 10.43 -17.27
N ASP A 203 -15.18 10.37 -18.55
CA ASP A 203 -14.89 9.13 -19.29
C ASP A 203 -13.39 8.75 -19.26
N ASN A 204 -12.56 9.58 -18.63
CA ASN A 204 -11.12 9.44 -18.57
C ASN A 204 -10.60 9.18 -17.15
N VAL A 205 -11.43 8.75 -16.22
CA VAL A 205 -11.01 8.40 -14.86
C VAL A 205 -10.98 6.89 -14.65
N PHE A 206 -9.93 6.40 -14.02
CA PHE A 206 -9.83 5.01 -13.57
C PHE A 206 -9.65 5.02 -12.05
N VAL A 207 -10.60 4.44 -11.32
CA VAL A 207 -10.66 4.55 -9.87
C VAL A 207 -10.04 3.33 -9.22
N PHE A 208 -9.00 3.55 -8.42
CA PHE A 208 -8.34 2.53 -7.61
C PHE A 208 -8.85 2.59 -6.18
N ASN A 209 -9.96 1.89 -5.92
CA ASN A 209 -10.60 1.90 -4.59
C ASN A 209 -9.98 0.87 -3.65
N GLN A 210 -9.08 1.28 -2.75
CA GLN A 210 -8.37 0.37 -1.83
C GLN A 210 -9.26 -0.58 -1.02
N PHE A 211 -10.53 -0.24 -0.80
CA PHE A 211 -11.47 -1.03 -0.01
C PHE A 211 -12.09 -2.19 -0.80
N ALA A 212 -11.97 -2.18 -2.14
CA ALA A 212 -12.52 -3.19 -3.04
C ALA A 212 -11.49 -3.82 -4.00
N GLU A 213 -10.29 -3.23 -4.10
CA GLU A 213 -9.23 -3.71 -4.97
C GLU A 213 -8.39 -4.82 -4.31
N PHE A 214 -8.55 -6.05 -4.79
CA PHE A 214 -7.78 -7.20 -4.28
C PHE A 214 -6.27 -7.08 -4.53
N GLY A 215 -5.83 -6.21 -5.44
CA GLY A 215 -4.41 -5.90 -5.62
C GLY A 215 -3.73 -5.42 -4.32
N ASN A 216 -4.45 -4.66 -3.49
CA ASN A 216 -4.01 -4.24 -2.15
C ASN A 216 -3.74 -5.47 -1.26
N TYR A 217 -4.74 -6.36 -1.17
CA TYR A 217 -4.67 -7.57 -0.36
C TYR A 217 -3.55 -8.52 -0.82
N LEU A 218 -3.46 -8.76 -2.13
CA LEU A 218 -2.49 -9.68 -2.72
C LEU A 218 -1.05 -9.18 -2.59
N TRP A 219 -0.82 -7.86 -2.69
CA TRP A 219 0.51 -7.30 -2.46
C TRP A 219 0.97 -7.58 -1.03
N HIS A 220 0.10 -7.41 -0.03
CA HIS A 220 0.47 -7.73 1.34
C HIS A 220 0.59 -9.23 1.59
N TYR A 221 -0.28 -10.04 1.00
CA TYR A 221 -0.17 -11.49 1.08
C TYR A 221 1.18 -11.99 0.54
N ASP A 222 1.59 -11.56 -0.66
CA ASP A 222 2.83 -12.03 -1.27
C ASP A 222 4.05 -11.29 -0.72
N ILE A 223 4.06 -9.96 -0.68
CA ILE A 223 5.27 -9.19 -0.33
C ILE A 223 5.44 -9.03 1.18
N THR A 224 4.40 -8.59 1.89
CA THR A 224 4.47 -8.42 3.36
C THR A 224 4.49 -9.78 4.08
N GLY A 225 3.75 -10.77 3.58
CA GLY A 225 3.75 -12.13 4.12
C GLY A 225 5.14 -12.77 4.10
N HIS A 226 5.83 -12.75 2.95
CA HIS A 226 7.20 -13.27 2.86
C HIS A 226 8.18 -12.45 3.71
N ALA A 227 8.01 -11.12 3.81
CA ALA A 227 8.84 -10.31 4.71
C ALA A 227 8.69 -10.73 6.19
N PHE A 228 7.47 -11.07 6.64
CA PHE A 228 7.25 -11.65 7.97
C PHE A 228 7.93 -13.01 8.11
N GLU A 229 7.75 -13.91 7.15
CA GLU A 229 8.37 -15.24 7.17
C GLU A 229 9.89 -15.15 7.27
N GLU A 230 10.55 -14.29 6.49
CA GLU A 230 12.00 -14.15 6.51
C GLU A 230 12.52 -13.65 7.86
N VAL A 231 11.89 -12.61 8.41
CA VAL A 231 12.23 -12.08 9.74
C VAL A 231 11.98 -13.13 10.80
N LEU A 232 10.86 -13.85 10.71
CA LEU A 232 10.54 -14.93 11.63
C LEU A 232 11.57 -16.06 11.53
N ASN A 233 11.95 -16.51 10.34
CA ASN A 233 12.97 -17.55 10.16
C ASN A 233 14.33 -17.13 10.77
N LYS A 234 14.63 -15.83 10.78
CA LYS A 234 15.83 -15.30 11.42
C LYS A 234 15.72 -15.26 12.95
N GLU A 235 14.56 -14.90 13.47
CA GLU A 235 14.37 -14.59 14.89
C GLU A 235 13.80 -15.75 15.71
N LEU A 236 13.05 -16.68 15.12
CA LEU A 236 12.23 -17.67 15.82
C LEU A 236 13.06 -18.55 16.76
N GLY A 237 14.25 -18.98 16.35
CA GLY A 237 15.09 -19.86 17.17
C GLY A 237 14.34 -21.13 17.58
N THR A 238 14.08 -21.29 18.89
CA THR A 238 13.29 -22.39 19.46
C THR A 238 11.84 -22.01 19.82
N ASP A 239 11.45 -20.76 19.61
CA ASP A 239 10.10 -20.26 19.88
C ASP A 239 9.09 -20.76 18.85
N ASN A 240 7.82 -20.42 19.07
CA ASN A 240 6.73 -20.71 18.13
C ASN A 240 6.00 -19.43 17.76
N TYR A 241 5.73 -19.24 16.47
CA TYR A 241 4.90 -18.16 15.99
C TYR A 241 3.44 -18.38 16.40
N ARG A 242 2.87 -17.40 17.12
CA ARG A 242 1.50 -17.48 17.64
C ARG A 242 0.48 -16.68 16.86
N GLY A 243 0.90 -15.69 16.09
CA GLY A 243 -0.03 -14.85 15.35
C GLY A 243 0.50 -13.46 15.06
N VAL A 244 -0.37 -12.64 14.48
CA VAL A 244 -0.10 -11.24 14.14
C VAL A 244 -1.26 -10.35 14.57
N CYS A 245 -0.92 -9.15 15.03
CA CYS A 245 -1.87 -8.09 15.31
C CYS A 245 -1.70 -6.98 14.27
N LEU A 246 -2.76 -6.65 13.54
CA LEU A 246 -2.73 -5.68 12.45
C LEU A 246 -3.87 -4.69 12.64
N THR A 247 -3.58 -3.39 12.69
CA THR A 247 -4.63 -2.37 12.77
C THR A 247 -5.27 -2.14 11.40
N THR A 248 -6.59 -1.99 11.38
CA THR A 248 -7.38 -2.10 10.15
C THR A 248 -7.96 -0.77 9.66
N GLY A 249 -7.52 -0.34 8.47
CA GLY A 249 -8.21 0.63 7.62
C GLY A 249 -8.83 -0.10 6.44
N SER A 250 -8.15 -0.11 5.29
CA SER A 250 -8.56 -0.92 4.13
C SER A 250 -8.44 -2.44 4.28
N ALA A 251 -7.90 -2.94 5.38
CA ALA A 251 -7.68 -4.36 5.67
C ALA A 251 -6.71 -5.11 4.73
N GLY A 252 -6.07 -4.44 3.77
CA GLY A 252 -5.11 -5.09 2.85
C GLY A 252 -3.97 -5.82 3.57
N THR A 253 -3.39 -5.20 4.61
CA THR A 253 -2.28 -5.79 5.38
C THR A 253 -2.65 -7.13 6.02
N ILE A 254 -3.93 -7.41 6.31
CA ILE A 254 -4.38 -8.71 6.83
C ILE A 254 -4.01 -9.86 5.89
N GLY A 255 -3.86 -9.61 4.58
CA GLY A 255 -3.37 -10.60 3.63
C GLY A 255 -2.04 -11.23 4.04
N SER A 256 -1.15 -10.53 4.73
CA SER A 256 0.09 -11.12 5.23
C SER A 256 -0.16 -12.17 6.32
N GLY A 257 -1.18 -11.98 7.16
CA GLY A 257 -1.59 -12.97 8.15
C GLY A 257 -2.16 -14.23 7.52
N ASP A 258 -2.93 -14.08 6.44
CA ASP A 258 -3.46 -15.21 5.67
C ASP A 258 -2.34 -16.05 5.04
N TYR A 259 -1.28 -15.40 4.55
CA TYR A 259 -0.06 -16.08 4.11
C TYR A 259 0.59 -16.84 5.27
N MET A 260 0.85 -16.17 6.40
CA MET A 260 1.49 -16.79 7.56
C MET A 260 0.69 -17.96 8.13
N LYS A 261 -0.65 -17.95 8.04
CA LYS A 261 -1.50 -19.08 8.43
C LYS A 261 -1.32 -20.33 7.57
N GLN A 262 -0.84 -20.21 6.34
CA GLN A 262 -0.52 -21.39 5.52
C GLN A 262 0.73 -22.10 6.03
N LEU A 263 1.70 -21.34 6.55
CA LEU A 263 2.92 -21.85 7.16
C LEU A 263 2.71 -22.29 8.61
N TYR A 264 1.87 -21.56 9.34
CA TYR A 264 1.55 -21.78 10.76
C TYR A 264 0.02 -21.85 10.96
N PRO A 265 -0.63 -22.99 10.69
CA PRO A 265 -2.10 -23.12 10.69
C PRO A 265 -2.79 -22.81 12.03
N SER A 266 -2.07 -22.95 13.15
CA SER A 266 -2.59 -22.61 14.48
C SER A 266 -2.42 -21.14 14.85
N SER A 267 -1.74 -20.35 14.03
CA SER A 267 -1.50 -18.93 14.30
C SER A 267 -2.81 -18.12 14.24
N LYS A 268 -2.85 -17.03 15.00
CA LYS A 268 -4.02 -16.16 15.13
C LYS A 268 -3.85 -14.84 14.39
N ILE A 269 -4.92 -14.35 13.78
CA ILE A 269 -4.96 -13.01 13.18
C ILE A 269 -5.87 -12.13 14.04
N ALA A 270 -5.28 -11.09 14.62
CA ALA A 270 -5.98 -10.06 15.37
C ALA A 270 -6.11 -8.78 14.54
N ALA A 271 -7.33 -8.29 14.38
CA ALA A 271 -7.62 -7.03 13.70
C ALA A 271 -7.85 -5.92 14.72
N GLY A 272 -6.88 -5.01 14.86
CA GLY A 272 -7.01 -3.86 15.76
C GLY A 272 -7.86 -2.74 15.16
N GLU A 273 -8.62 -2.06 16.02
CA GLU A 273 -9.44 -0.90 15.66
C GLU A 273 -9.41 0.20 16.73
N ALA A 274 -9.91 1.38 16.38
CA ALA A 274 -10.04 2.48 17.33
C ALA A 274 -11.27 2.26 18.22
N VAL A 275 -11.08 2.17 19.54
CA VAL A 275 -12.18 2.00 20.51
C VAL A 275 -13.20 3.14 20.44
N GLN A 276 -12.79 4.34 20.05
CA GLN A 276 -13.68 5.50 19.87
C GLN A 276 -14.51 5.44 18.58
N CYS A 277 -14.18 4.54 17.65
CA CYS A 277 -14.93 4.28 16.43
C CYS A 277 -14.82 2.80 15.99
N PRO A 278 -15.32 1.86 16.81
CA PRO A 278 -15.06 0.44 16.60
C PRO A 278 -15.97 -0.09 15.50
N THR A 279 -15.41 -0.24 14.31
CA THR A 279 -16.11 -0.57 13.07
C THR A 279 -16.54 -2.03 13.03
N LEU A 280 -15.65 -2.94 13.42
CA LEU A 280 -15.89 -4.38 13.45
C LEU A 280 -16.74 -4.78 14.68
N TRP A 281 -16.51 -4.15 15.84
CA TRP A 281 -17.22 -4.51 17.07
C TRP A 281 -18.58 -3.83 17.24
N LEU A 282 -18.70 -2.50 17.03
CA LEU A 282 -19.93 -1.72 17.29
C LEU A 282 -20.37 -0.83 16.12
N ASN A 283 -20.21 -1.31 14.89
CA ASN A 283 -20.72 -0.67 13.67
C ASN A 283 -20.17 0.76 13.39
N GLY A 284 -19.03 1.14 13.97
CA GLY A 284 -18.28 2.32 13.54
C GLY A 284 -18.90 3.67 13.90
N TYR A 285 -19.67 3.75 14.99
CA TYR A 285 -20.13 5.05 15.50
C TYR A 285 -19.00 5.81 16.19
N GLY A 286 -18.97 7.14 16.04
CA GLY A 286 -18.00 8.03 16.71
C GLY A 286 -16.97 8.65 15.75
N ALA A 287 -15.87 9.13 16.32
CA ALA A 287 -14.73 9.70 15.61
C ALA A 287 -13.45 9.46 16.43
N HIS A 288 -12.30 9.38 15.77
CA HIS A 288 -11.01 9.16 16.41
C HIS A 288 -9.91 9.91 15.65
N ARG A 289 -8.71 9.96 16.24
CA ARG A 289 -7.51 10.61 15.65
C ARG A 289 -6.39 9.64 15.33
N ILE A 290 -6.69 8.35 15.32
CA ILE A 290 -5.74 7.31 14.91
C ILE A 290 -5.80 7.21 13.39
N GLU A 291 -4.98 7.99 12.69
CA GLU A 291 -5.00 8.08 11.24
C GLU A 291 -4.61 6.77 10.55
N GLY A 292 -5.33 6.42 9.48
CA GLY A 292 -5.11 5.25 8.64
C GLY A 292 -5.89 3.99 9.00
N ILE A 293 -6.79 4.05 10.00
CA ILE A 293 -7.61 2.92 10.48
C ILE A 293 -9.05 3.37 10.80
N GLY A 294 -9.97 2.45 11.07
CA GLY A 294 -11.27 2.81 11.69
C GLY A 294 -12.25 3.56 10.78
N ASP A 295 -12.32 3.18 9.50
CA ASP A 295 -13.02 3.91 8.42
C ASP A 295 -14.56 3.72 8.37
N LYS A 296 -15.20 3.32 9.47
CA LYS A 296 -16.67 3.18 9.64
C LYS A 296 -17.38 2.20 8.70
N HIS A 297 -16.65 1.38 7.98
CA HIS A 297 -17.21 0.31 7.17
C HIS A 297 -16.25 -0.88 7.11
N VAL A 298 -16.79 -2.09 6.94
CA VAL A 298 -15.98 -3.28 6.70
C VAL A 298 -15.59 -3.33 5.22
N PRO A 299 -14.29 -3.29 4.87
CA PRO A 299 -13.86 -3.30 3.47
C PRO A 299 -14.19 -4.63 2.78
N TRP A 300 -14.50 -4.57 1.47
CA TRP A 300 -14.80 -5.77 0.68
C TRP A 300 -13.63 -6.76 0.57
N ILE A 301 -12.40 -6.26 0.69
CA ILE A 301 -11.19 -7.09 0.65
C ILE A 301 -10.84 -7.71 2.01
N HIS A 302 -11.56 -7.39 3.09
CA HIS A 302 -11.28 -7.95 4.41
C HIS A 302 -11.74 -9.42 4.49
N ASN A 303 -10.80 -10.36 4.63
CA ASN A 303 -11.12 -11.74 4.96
C ASN A 303 -11.53 -11.91 6.43
N VAL A 304 -12.76 -11.52 6.76
CA VAL A 304 -13.32 -11.63 8.12
C VAL A 304 -13.41 -13.07 8.62
N ARG A 305 -13.54 -14.06 7.72
CA ARG A 305 -13.62 -15.48 8.10
C ARG A 305 -12.32 -16.01 8.69
N ASN A 306 -11.20 -15.40 8.34
CA ASN A 306 -9.88 -15.79 8.84
C ASN A 306 -9.35 -14.83 9.92
N THR A 307 -10.15 -13.84 10.33
CA THR A 307 -9.86 -12.97 11.47
C THR A 307 -10.33 -13.66 12.75
N ASP A 308 -9.40 -13.97 13.67
CA ASP A 308 -9.72 -14.73 14.90
C ASP A 308 -10.21 -13.85 16.04
N MET A 309 -9.79 -12.58 16.07
CA MET A 309 -10.10 -11.65 17.14
C MET A 309 -10.08 -10.20 16.63
N ILE A 310 -10.83 -9.35 17.33
CA ILE A 310 -10.87 -7.90 17.19
C ILE A 310 -10.63 -7.24 18.54
#